data_AF-A0A4Q5XKH9-F1
#
_entry.id   AF-A0A4Q5XKH9-F1
#
_cell.length_a   1.000
_cell.length_b   1.000
_cell.length_c   1.000
_cell.angle_alpha   90.00
_cell.angle_beta   90.00
_cell.angle_gamma   90.00
#
_symmetry.space_group_name_H-M   'P 1'
#
loop_
_entity.id
_entity.type
_entity.pdbx_description
1 polymer ?
#
loop_
_entity_poly.entity_id
_entity_poly.type
_entity_poly.pdbx_seq_one_letter_code
_entity_poly.pdbx_strand_id
1 'polypeptide(L)'
;MRSRLVALGLSAALLAPRARALEPGNLAGEPLRVDVTESSSVYYNFDNRDSKPNQVATRANDDFGLVYNRLSAQATRGNFSLGARVDNVWFYASPNAARLALDLTSESSRENAPGYFRSKLDEAGLELSNRFIDWVYPSKYYLTYSRPGVEATLGDASAQLGRGIVLSVRKRDELGSDTTIRGARLTLTRSGPLGLKLTALGGELNPLRIDEASGRYLGVFGGRDALSTLTEAGMPRAIATDFAPLTSDCQTSATCGYAPDRIAAGQLELSGERWKLATQGSALFRDAPLSEDVVRSAGRVLTLSESFEVTRVLPDLSLYGELAFQHLGDRGQTTRIDPGYGFYGSASYTPKGVALTLEARHYRRLFPLSGNVKLSRAREFSSLAYNQVPTTEPEDNDTEFERMNTCVTGGRLRGDFTLRRGVRALGSASHYVTYAESGANEACRTSAEQLNRVYDVSSGFALDSRDRRRHAEVVLGGRLDRAERELVLPSGSVSHLFYTEGYLRHVFELPLSEAFSVSLTGRHRRRAQAEGGPGVPWSEGEEVLGLEWAEHSSIGLGAEYDTRPGVPHRYFNVEISHRPTPATRVALFAGQRRGALRCVGGICRLYPPFEGVRLDVALRF
;
A
#
# COMPACT_ATOMS: atom_id res chain seq x y z
N MET A 1 -30.48 -14.64 20.17
CA MET A 1 -31.32 -14.01 19.14
C MET A 1 -30.52 -13.24 18.06
N ARG A 2 -29.24 -13.60 17.80
CA ARG A 2 -28.30 -12.83 16.96
C ARG A 2 -27.88 -13.49 15.63
N SER A 3 -28.36 -14.69 15.32
CA SER A 3 -27.93 -15.48 14.14
C SER A 3 -28.82 -15.34 12.89
N ARG A 4 -29.91 -14.57 12.92
CA ARG A 4 -30.88 -14.49 11.80
C ARG A 4 -30.70 -13.28 10.86
N LEU A 5 -29.85 -12.31 11.18
CA LEU A 5 -29.66 -11.10 10.35
C LEU A 5 -28.61 -11.28 9.24
N VAL A 6 -27.64 -12.18 9.39
CA VAL A 6 -26.56 -12.38 8.41
C VAL A 6 -27.04 -13.03 7.11
N ALA A 7 -28.06 -13.89 7.21
CA ALA A 7 -28.62 -14.59 6.04
C ALA A 7 -29.43 -13.65 5.10
N LEU A 8 -29.96 -12.53 5.61
CA LEU A 8 -30.82 -11.65 4.81
C LEU A 8 -30.04 -10.74 3.84
N GLY A 9 -28.74 -10.52 4.06
CA GLY A 9 -27.89 -9.74 3.14
C GLY A 9 -27.44 -10.53 1.90
N LEU A 10 -27.11 -11.82 2.05
CA LEU A 10 -26.59 -12.64 0.93
C LEU A 10 -27.69 -13.12 -0.03
N SER A 11 -28.90 -13.40 0.45
CA SER A 11 -29.99 -13.89 -0.41
C SER A 11 -30.58 -12.80 -1.31
N ALA A 12 -30.51 -11.53 -0.91
CA ALA A 12 -30.97 -10.40 -1.72
C ALA A 12 -30.02 -10.09 -2.89
N ALA A 13 -28.72 -10.37 -2.75
CA ALA A 13 -27.73 -10.14 -3.80
C ALA A 13 -27.83 -11.14 -4.97
N LEU A 14 -28.26 -12.38 -4.70
CA LEU A 14 -28.45 -13.42 -5.73
C LEU A 14 -29.80 -13.33 -6.47
N LEU A 15 -30.73 -12.52 -5.97
CA LEU A 15 -32.04 -12.26 -6.57
C LEU A 15 -32.20 -10.82 -7.05
N ALA A 16 -31.11 -10.06 -7.13
CA ALA A 16 -31.16 -8.70 -7.67
C ALA A 16 -31.73 -8.77 -9.11
N PRO A 17 -32.89 -8.14 -9.38
CA PRO A 17 -33.40 -8.05 -10.73
C PRO A 17 -32.34 -7.40 -11.62
N ARG A 18 -32.29 -7.74 -12.91
CA ARG A 18 -31.41 -7.11 -13.91
C ARG A 18 -31.32 -5.62 -13.59
N ALA A 19 -30.14 -5.18 -13.12
CA ALA A 19 -29.90 -3.79 -12.78
C ALA A 19 -30.18 -2.99 -14.04
N ARG A 20 -31.36 -2.36 -14.06
CA ARG A 20 -31.63 -1.29 -15.01
C ARG A 20 -30.97 -0.10 -14.35
N ALA A 21 -29.93 0.43 -14.99
CA ALA A 21 -29.49 1.78 -14.70
C ALA A 21 -30.77 2.62 -14.66
N LEU A 22 -31.13 3.10 -13.46
CA LEU A 22 -32.20 4.07 -13.38
C LEU A 22 -31.63 5.25 -14.15
N GLU A 23 -32.20 5.57 -15.30
CA GLU A 23 -32.07 6.88 -15.89
C GLU A 23 -33.13 7.73 -15.19
N PRO A 24 -32.85 8.34 -14.01
CA PRO A 24 -33.77 9.32 -13.47
C PRO A 24 -33.90 10.36 -14.58
N GLY A 25 -35.13 10.54 -15.08
CA GLY A 25 -35.38 11.37 -16.25
C GLY A 25 -34.79 12.78 -16.14
N ASN A 26 -34.91 13.55 -17.22
CA ASN A 26 -34.31 14.89 -17.29
C ASN A 26 -34.71 15.77 -16.10
N LEU A 27 -33.74 16.16 -15.27
CA LEU A 27 -33.97 17.10 -14.18
C LEU A 27 -33.65 18.50 -14.71
N ALA A 28 -34.68 19.28 -15.00
CA ALA A 28 -34.56 20.61 -15.62
C ALA A 28 -33.75 20.61 -16.94
N GLY A 29 -34.05 19.64 -17.82
CA GLY A 29 -33.55 19.61 -19.20
C GLY A 29 -32.18 18.96 -19.42
N GLU A 30 -31.49 18.54 -18.36
CA GLU A 30 -30.21 17.82 -18.46
C GLU A 30 -30.35 16.38 -17.93
N PRO A 31 -29.63 15.41 -18.54
CA PRO A 31 -29.63 14.04 -18.06
C PRO A 31 -28.90 13.95 -16.72
N LEU A 32 -29.54 13.29 -15.75
CA LEU A 32 -28.93 12.93 -14.47
C LEU A 32 -28.45 11.49 -14.55
N ARG A 33 -27.15 11.26 -14.36
CA ARG A 33 -26.58 9.91 -14.26
C ARG A 33 -26.32 9.59 -12.80
N VAL A 34 -26.83 8.45 -12.33
CA VAL A 34 -26.53 7.91 -11.01
C VAL A 34 -25.77 6.60 -11.20
N ASP A 35 -24.65 6.44 -10.50
CA ASP A 35 -23.83 5.22 -10.44
C ASP A 35 -23.74 4.80 -8.98
N VAL A 36 -24.14 3.56 -8.69
CA VAL A 36 -24.05 3.00 -7.34
C VAL A 36 -23.18 1.76 -7.41
N THR A 37 -22.13 1.71 -6.60
CA THR A 37 -21.24 0.55 -6.50
C THR A 37 -21.18 0.08 -5.06
N GLU A 38 -21.27 -1.23 -4.87
CA GLU A 38 -21.16 -1.87 -3.58
C GLU A 38 -20.04 -2.92 -3.62
N SER A 39 -19.15 -2.91 -2.63
CA SER A 39 -18.16 -3.96 -2.44
C SER A 39 -18.30 -4.51 -1.02
N SER A 40 -18.66 -5.78 -0.92
CA SER A 40 -18.86 -6.51 0.34
C SER A 40 -17.82 -7.61 0.46
N SER A 41 -17.17 -7.71 1.61
CA SER A 41 -16.23 -8.77 1.96
C SER A 41 -16.70 -9.42 3.25
N VAL A 42 -16.94 -10.73 3.21
CA VAL A 42 -17.22 -11.55 4.40
C VAL A 42 -16.07 -12.51 4.57
N TYR A 43 -15.39 -12.49 5.71
CA TYR A 43 -14.36 -13.48 5.94
C TYR A 43 -14.19 -13.84 7.41
N TYR A 44 -13.71 -15.06 7.62
CA TYR A 44 -13.29 -15.58 8.90
C TYR A 44 -11.80 -15.89 8.82
N ASN A 45 -11.02 -15.30 9.73
CA ASN A 45 -9.61 -15.58 9.95
C ASN A 45 -9.49 -16.62 11.07
N PHE A 46 -8.94 -17.79 10.75
CA PHE A 46 -8.72 -18.89 11.69
C PHE A 46 -7.44 -18.64 12.51
N ASP A 47 -6.29 -18.59 11.83
CA ASP A 47 -4.96 -18.51 12.46
C ASP A 47 -3.99 -17.84 11.49
N ASN A 48 -3.30 -16.78 11.90
CA ASN A 48 -2.26 -16.19 11.05
C ASN A 48 -0.99 -17.07 11.01
N ARG A 49 -0.88 -18.09 11.86
CA ARG A 49 0.27 -19.00 11.97
C ARG A 49 1.57 -18.25 12.27
N ASP A 50 1.47 -17.13 12.97
CA ASP A 50 2.57 -16.29 13.44
C ASP A 50 2.66 -16.24 14.99
N SER A 51 1.87 -17.10 15.64
CA SER A 51 1.78 -17.27 17.08
C SER A 51 3.15 -17.43 17.75
N LYS A 52 3.46 -16.53 18.69
CA LYS A 52 4.68 -16.57 19.50
C LYS A 52 4.37 -16.76 20.99
N PRO A 53 5.16 -17.59 21.71
CA PRO A 53 4.97 -17.76 23.15
C PRO A 53 5.03 -16.41 23.87
N ASN A 54 4.13 -16.22 24.82
CA ASN A 54 4.04 -15.01 25.64
C ASN A 54 3.81 -13.70 24.86
N GLN A 55 3.32 -13.73 23.60
CA GLN A 55 2.98 -12.52 22.84
C GLN A 55 1.47 -12.47 22.56
N VAL A 56 0.78 -11.48 23.14
CA VAL A 56 -0.66 -11.32 22.95
C VAL A 56 -1.00 -10.92 21.52
N ALA A 57 -0.23 -10.01 20.92
CA ALA A 57 -0.54 -9.44 19.61
C ALA A 57 -0.61 -10.48 18.48
N THR A 58 0.17 -11.57 18.57
CA THR A 58 0.20 -12.67 17.58
C THR A 58 -0.90 -13.71 17.79
N ARG A 59 -1.78 -13.50 18.76
CA ARG A 59 -2.95 -14.35 19.04
C ARG A 59 -4.24 -13.53 18.96
N ALA A 60 -4.15 -12.23 19.29
CA ALA A 60 -5.25 -11.29 19.23
C ALA A 60 -5.72 -10.98 17.79
N ASN A 61 -4.97 -11.42 16.78
CA ASN A 61 -5.30 -11.34 15.36
C ASN A 61 -5.88 -12.65 14.80
N ASP A 62 -6.10 -13.68 15.61
CA ASP A 62 -6.66 -14.97 15.19
C ASP A 62 -8.17 -15.06 15.52
N ASP A 63 -8.85 -16.12 15.09
CA ASP A 63 -10.24 -16.45 15.46
C ASP A 63 -11.25 -15.27 15.42
N PHE A 64 -11.23 -14.51 14.32
CA PHE A 64 -12.16 -13.40 14.13
C PHE A 64 -12.89 -13.48 12.79
N GLY A 65 -14.09 -12.92 12.75
CA GLY A 65 -14.92 -12.89 11.56
C GLY A 65 -15.56 -11.53 11.37
N LEU A 66 -15.54 -11.02 10.15
CA LEU A 66 -16.11 -9.73 9.82
C LEU A 66 -16.88 -9.70 8.51
N VAL A 67 -17.83 -8.77 8.45
CA VAL A 67 -18.47 -8.28 7.24
C VAL A 67 -18.01 -6.84 7.03
N TYR A 68 -17.25 -6.59 5.97
CA TYR A 68 -16.87 -5.25 5.54
C TYR A 68 -17.66 -4.89 4.30
N ASN A 69 -18.31 -3.72 4.28
CA ASN A 69 -19.00 -3.23 3.11
C ASN A 69 -18.61 -1.78 2.82
N ARG A 70 -18.52 -1.49 1.53
CA ARG A 70 -18.22 -0.18 0.96
C ARG A 70 -19.28 0.12 -0.08
N LEU A 71 -20.19 1.01 0.27
CA LEU A 71 -21.23 1.53 -0.62
C LEU A 71 -20.82 2.91 -1.12
N SER A 72 -20.68 3.08 -2.43
CA SER A 72 -20.43 4.37 -3.07
C SER A 72 -21.60 4.73 -3.98
N ALA A 73 -22.04 5.98 -3.92
CA ALA A 73 -23.05 6.52 -4.82
C ALA A 73 -22.51 7.83 -5.43
N GLN A 74 -22.68 7.98 -6.73
CA GLN A 74 -22.27 9.18 -7.46
C GLN A 74 -23.41 9.63 -8.38
N ALA A 75 -23.79 10.91 -8.28
CA ALA A 75 -24.75 11.56 -9.14
C ALA A 75 -24.02 12.62 -9.97
N THR A 76 -24.18 12.58 -11.30
CA THR A 76 -23.55 13.53 -12.23
C THR A 76 -24.62 14.20 -13.08
N ARG A 77 -24.56 15.52 -13.15
CA ARG A 77 -25.46 16.35 -13.97
C ARG A 77 -24.67 17.51 -14.56
N GLY A 78 -24.66 17.60 -15.89
CA GLY A 78 -23.90 18.63 -16.62
C GLY A 78 -22.44 18.62 -16.18
N ASN A 79 -21.96 19.76 -15.68
CA ASN A 79 -20.59 19.94 -15.19
C ASN A 79 -20.42 19.57 -13.71
N PHE A 80 -21.46 19.14 -13.01
CA PHE A 80 -21.41 18.84 -11.58
C PHE A 80 -21.47 17.34 -11.30
N SER A 81 -20.69 16.89 -10.32
CA SER A 81 -20.72 15.53 -9.81
C SER A 81 -20.70 15.54 -8.28
N LEU A 82 -21.68 14.91 -7.66
CA LEU A 82 -21.80 14.72 -6.21
C LEU A 82 -21.58 13.24 -5.91
N GLY A 83 -20.62 12.93 -5.04
CA GLY A 83 -20.34 11.56 -4.63
C GLY A 83 -20.32 11.42 -3.12
N ALA A 84 -20.74 10.25 -2.63
CA ALA A 84 -20.62 9.86 -1.24
C ALA A 84 -20.25 8.37 -1.15
N ARG A 85 -19.49 8.03 -0.12
CA ARG A 85 -19.12 6.66 0.23
C ARG A 85 -19.35 6.43 1.71
N VAL A 86 -19.98 5.30 2.01
CA VAL A 86 -20.18 4.81 3.37
C VAL A 86 -19.39 3.50 3.49
N ASP A 87 -18.55 3.43 4.50
CA ASP A 87 -17.86 2.20 4.88
C ASP A 87 -18.48 1.69 6.17
N ASN A 88 -18.79 0.39 6.22
CA ASN A 88 -19.25 -0.27 7.42
C ASN A 88 -18.49 -1.57 7.66
N VAL A 89 -18.16 -1.84 8.91
CA VAL A 89 -17.61 -3.13 9.32
C VAL A 89 -18.41 -3.61 10.51
N TRP A 90 -18.71 -4.90 10.48
CA TRP A 90 -19.38 -5.60 11.54
C TRP A 90 -18.62 -6.88 11.86
N PHE A 91 -18.20 -7.05 13.11
CA PHE A 91 -17.49 -8.22 13.59
C PHE A 91 -18.50 -9.20 14.20
N TYR A 92 -18.67 -10.34 13.56
CA TYR A 92 -19.57 -11.39 14.07
C TYR A 92 -18.86 -12.42 14.95
N ALA A 93 -17.52 -12.40 14.94
CA ALA A 93 -16.66 -13.14 15.85
C ALA A 93 -15.41 -12.31 16.16
N SER A 94 -14.95 -12.34 17.40
CA SER A 94 -13.74 -11.66 17.85
C SER A 94 -13.13 -12.40 19.03
N PRO A 95 -11.79 -12.37 19.19
CA PRO A 95 -11.10 -12.86 20.37
C PRO A 95 -11.60 -12.26 21.68
N ASN A 96 -11.42 -13.02 22.75
CA ASN A 96 -11.74 -12.60 24.10
C ASN A 96 -10.45 -12.46 24.94
N ALA A 97 -10.28 -11.33 25.62
CA ALA A 97 -9.07 -11.04 26.41
C ALA A 97 -8.77 -12.11 27.48
N ALA A 98 -9.80 -12.57 28.20
CA ALA A 98 -9.64 -13.60 29.23
C ALA A 98 -9.28 -14.95 28.62
N ARG A 99 -9.85 -15.29 27.45
CA ARG A 99 -9.48 -16.52 26.74
C ARG A 99 -8.02 -16.51 26.30
N LEU A 100 -7.58 -15.43 25.65
CA LEU A 100 -6.19 -15.23 25.24
C LEU A 100 -5.23 -15.33 26.43
N ALA A 101 -5.56 -14.68 27.55
CA ALA A 101 -4.76 -14.74 28.76
C ALA A 101 -4.70 -16.13 29.38
N LEU A 102 -5.81 -16.88 29.37
CA LEU A 102 -5.86 -18.27 29.84
C LEU A 102 -4.98 -19.18 28.97
N ASP A 103 -5.11 -19.09 27.65
CA ASP A 103 -4.36 -19.91 26.71
C ASP A 103 -2.85 -19.66 26.89
N LEU A 104 -2.41 -18.39 26.91
CA LEU A 104 -1.01 -18.03 27.16
C LEU A 104 -0.49 -18.46 28.53
N THR A 105 -1.33 -18.42 29.57
CA THR A 105 -0.95 -18.86 30.92
C THR A 105 -0.78 -20.36 30.97
N SER A 106 -1.67 -21.12 30.31
CA SER A 106 -1.63 -22.58 30.27
C SER A 106 -0.37 -23.11 29.54
N GLU A 107 0.10 -22.38 28.53
CA GLU A 107 1.35 -22.67 27.81
C GLU A 107 2.59 -22.32 28.62
N SER A 108 2.48 -21.39 29.57
CA SER A 108 3.60 -20.94 30.39
C SER A 108 3.76 -21.84 31.63
N SER A 109 4.80 -22.67 31.69
CA SER A 109 5.15 -23.44 32.91
C SER A 109 5.73 -22.52 34.00
N ARG A 110 4.96 -21.53 34.46
CA ARG A 110 5.40 -20.50 35.43
C ARG A 110 4.87 -20.78 36.82
N GLU A 111 5.74 -20.62 37.81
CA GLU A 111 5.48 -20.82 39.24
C GLU A 111 4.45 -19.81 39.81
N ASN A 112 4.20 -18.68 39.13
CA ASN A 112 3.19 -17.67 39.50
C ASN A 112 2.12 -17.47 38.40
N ALA A 113 1.34 -18.53 38.13
CA ALA A 113 0.27 -18.51 37.13
C ALA A 113 -0.79 -17.39 37.34
N PRO A 114 -1.25 -17.07 38.57
CA PRO A 114 -2.26 -16.02 38.75
C PRO A 114 -1.77 -14.61 38.42
N GLY A 115 -0.54 -14.26 38.83
CA GLY A 115 0.06 -12.97 38.49
C GLY A 115 0.32 -12.83 36.99
N TYR A 116 0.79 -13.91 36.36
CA TYR A 116 1.00 -13.94 34.92
C TYR A 116 -0.31 -13.80 34.13
N PHE A 117 -1.36 -14.50 34.56
CA PHE A 117 -2.70 -14.38 33.96
C PHE A 117 -3.21 -12.94 33.98
N ARG A 118 -3.15 -12.25 35.13
CA ARG A 118 -3.59 -10.85 35.23
C ARG A 118 -2.82 -9.94 34.28
N SER A 119 -1.49 -10.07 34.24
CA SER A 119 -0.67 -9.31 33.30
C SER A 119 -1.06 -9.56 31.84
N LYS A 120 -1.36 -10.80 31.46
CA LYS A 120 -1.80 -11.14 30.10
C LYS A 120 -3.22 -10.71 29.79
N LEU A 121 -4.10 -10.69 30.79
CA LEU A 121 -5.44 -10.16 30.67
C LEU A 121 -5.40 -8.66 30.35
N ASP A 122 -4.58 -7.90 31.07
CA ASP A 122 -4.42 -6.46 30.83
C ASP A 122 -3.81 -6.18 29.45
N GLU A 123 -2.77 -6.93 29.07
CA GLU A 123 -2.15 -6.81 27.73
C GLU A 123 -3.15 -7.15 26.61
N ALA A 124 -3.95 -8.22 26.76
CA ALA A 124 -4.98 -8.62 25.81
C ALA A 124 -6.13 -7.63 25.73
N GLY A 125 -6.65 -7.16 26.87
CA GLY A 125 -7.69 -6.15 26.88
C GLY A 125 -7.24 -4.83 26.24
N LEU A 126 -5.99 -4.45 26.49
CA LEU A 126 -5.37 -3.27 25.90
C LEU A 126 -5.13 -3.42 24.39
N GLU A 127 -4.74 -4.61 23.91
CA GLU A 127 -4.54 -4.91 22.47
C GLU A 127 -5.87 -4.97 21.71
N LEU A 128 -6.92 -5.54 22.32
CA LEU A 128 -8.25 -5.62 21.73
C LEU A 128 -9.01 -4.29 21.78
N SER A 129 -8.58 -3.32 22.61
CA SER A 129 -9.24 -2.02 22.74
C SER A 129 -9.28 -1.18 21.45
N ASN A 130 -8.44 -1.51 20.47
CA ASN A 130 -8.43 -0.86 19.15
C ASN A 130 -8.65 -1.83 17.97
N ARG A 131 -9.24 -3.00 18.24
CA ARG A 131 -9.59 -4.03 17.24
C ARG A 131 -11.05 -4.43 17.38
N PHE A 132 -11.63 -4.97 16.30
CA PHE A 132 -12.95 -5.62 16.33
C PHE A 132 -14.11 -4.71 16.78
N ILE A 133 -14.08 -3.45 16.35
CA ILE A 133 -15.09 -2.46 16.70
C ILE A 133 -16.04 -2.23 15.52
N ASP A 134 -17.32 -2.46 15.77
CA ASP A 134 -18.39 -2.22 14.80
C ASP A 134 -18.55 -0.73 14.54
N TRP A 135 -18.76 -0.38 13.27
CA TRP A 135 -18.89 1.00 12.84
C TRP A 135 -19.55 1.13 11.47
N VAL A 136 -20.18 2.28 11.27
CA VAL A 136 -20.70 2.74 9.99
C VAL A 136 -20.32 4.21 9.90
N TYR A 137 -19.62 4.62 8.85
CA TYR A 137 -19.26 6.02 8.72
C TYR A 137 -19.20 6.52 7.27
N PRO A 138 -19.48 7.81 7.03
CA PRO A 138 -19.25 8.45 5.74
C PRO A 138 -17.75 8.58 5.49
N SER A 139 -17.19 7.61 4.78
CA SER A 139 -15.75 7.49 4.56
C SER A 139 -15.22 8.48 3.54
N LYS A 140 -16.00 8.79 2.49
CA LYS A 140 -15.68 9.82 1.49
C LYS A 140 -16.93 10.59 1.09
N TYR A 141 -16.79 11.88 0.80
CA TYR A 141 -17.84 12.66 0.16
C TYR A 141 -17.23 13.81 -0.62
N TYR A 142 -17.79 14.16 -1.77
CA TYR A 142 -17.26 15.24 -2.60
C TYR A 142 -18.31 15.86 -3.51
N LEU A 143 -18.11 17.13 -3.84
CA LEU A 143 -18.78 17.85 -4.90
C LEU A 143 -17.72 18.37 -5.87
N THR A 144 -17.80 17.95 -7.12
CA THR A 144 -16.89 18.37 -8.18
C THR A 144 -17.63 19.17 -9.25
N TYR A 145 -17.06 20.30 -9.65
CA TYR A 145 -17.40 21.03 -10.86
C TYR A 145 -16.29 20.86 -11.89
N SER A 146 -16.60 20.35 -13.08
CA SER A 146 -15.61 20.12 -14.15
C SER A 146 -16.13 20.66 -15.47
N ARG A 147 -15.35 21.53 -16.09
CA ARG A 147 -15.56 22.05 -17.45
C ARG A 147 -14.21 22.19 -18.15
N PRO A 148 -14.16 22.35 -19.48
CA PRO A 148 -12.91 22.67 -20.16
C PRO A 148 -12.20 23.86 -19.50
N GLY A 149 -10.97 23.63 -19.04
CA GLY A 149 -10.11 24.64 -18.42
C GLY A 149 -10.26 24.86 -16.91
N VAL A 150 -11.30 24.31 -16.26
CA VAL A 150 -11.50 24.46 -14.80
C VAL A 150 -12.08 23.19 -14.19
N GLU A 151 -11.42 22.69 -13.16
CA GLU A 151 -11.92 21.61 -12.30
C GLU A 151 -11.80 22.04 -10.83
N ALA A 152 -12.89 22.00 -10.08
CA ALA A 152 -12.91 22.33 -8.66
C ALA A 152 -13.62 21.23 -7.87
N THR A 153 -13.04 20.78 -6.78
CA THR A 153 -13.61 19.77 -5.89
C THR A 153 -13.65 20.29 -4.46
N LEU A 154 -14.79 20.12 -3.79
CA LEU A 154 -14.98 20.32 -2.36
C LEU A 154 -15.27 18.96 -1.71
N GLY A 155 -14.62 18.63 -0.60
CA GLY A 155 -14.68 17.32 0.05
C GLY A 155 -13.42 16.49 -0.21
N ASP A 156 -13.58 15.16 -0.31
CA ASP A 156 -12.51 14.20 -0.52
C ASP A 156 -11.99 14.22 -1.96
N ALA A 157 -10.73 14.60 -2.13
CA ALA A 157 -10.05 14.63 -3.41
C ALA A 157 -8.75 13.81 -3.39
N SER A 158 -8.49 13.11 -4.49
CA SER A 158 -7.17 12.52 -4.79
C SER A 158 -6.28 13.55 -5.47
N ALA A 159 -4.98 13.44 -5.31
CA ALA A 159 -4.01 14.35 -5.91
C ALA A 159 -2.63 13.70 -6.03
N GLN A 160 -1.96 13.99 -7.14
CA GLN A 160 -0.57 13.60 -7.36
C GLN A 160 0.16 14.80 -7.96
N LEU A 161 1.25 15.22 -7.32
CA LEU A 161 2.10 16.34 -7.75
C LEU A 161 3.52 15.83 -8.02
N GLY A 162 4.11 16.25 -9.13
CA GLY A 162 5.34 15.65 -9.67
C GLY A 162 5.15 14.16 -10.00
N ARG A 163 6.22 13.37 -9.93
CA ARG A 163 6.11 11.90 -10.01
C ARG A 163 5.63 11.23 -8.71
N GLY A 164 5.02 12.01 -7.82
CA GLY A 164 4.60 11.58 -6.50
C GLY A 164 5.60 11.92 -5.39
N ILE A 165 6.73 12.57 -5.71
CA ILE A 165 7.73 12.99 -4.71
C ILE A 165 7.14 14.00 -3.72
N VAL A 166 6.39 14.98 -4.22
CA VAL A 166 5.81 16.06 -3.39
C VAL A 166 4.52 15.61 -2.71
N LEU A 167 3.66 14.91 -3.43
CA LEU A 167 2.36 14.43 -2.96
C LEU A 167 1.84 13.31 -3.87
N SER A 168 1.32 12.24 -3.28
CA SER A 168 0.65 11.14 -3.97
C SER A 168 -0.40 10.52 -3.06
N VAL A 169 -1.58 11.14 -3.01
CA VAL A 169 -2.76 10.62 -2.32
C VAL A 169 -3.72 10.04 -3.35
N ARG A 170 -3.82 8.72 -3.38
CA ARG A 170 -4.62 7.97 -4.35
C ARG A 170 -5.10 6.65 -3.78
N LYS A 171 -6.12 6.08 -4.43
CA LYS A 171 -6.58 4.71 -4.19
C LYS A 171 -5.60 3.71 -4.81
N ARG A 172 -5.24 2.68 -4.05
CA ARG A 172 -4.40 1.54 -4.42
C ARG A 172 -5.06 0.30 -3.83
N ASP A 173 -5.91 -0.32 -4.63
CA ASP A 173 -6.71 -1.46 -4.19
C ASP A 173 -5.82 -2.67 -3.85
N GLU A 174 -4.71 -2.83 -4.57
CA GLU A 174 -3.76 -3.94 -4.39
C GLU A 174 -3.09 -3.91 -3.01
N LEU A 175 -2.94 -2.71 -2.44
CA LEU A 175 -2.33 -2.48 -1.13
C LEU A 175 -3.37 -2.19 -0.04
N GLY A 176 -4.67 -2.27 -0.34
CA GLY A 176 -5.74 -1.89 0.59
C GLY A 176 -5.57 -0.47 1.12
N SER A 177 -5.02 0.45 0.31
CA SER A 177 -4.72 1.83 0.70
C SER A 177 -5.62 2.78 -0.07
N ASP A 178 -6.35 3.63 0.65
CA ASP A 178 -7.25 4.62 0.07
C ASP A 178 -7.16 5.93 0.85
N THR A 179 -6.29 6.82 0.37
CA THR A 179 -6.04 8.11 1.03
C THR A 179 -6.48 9.26 0.13
N THR A 180 -7.19 10.20 0.73
CA THR A 180 -7.67 11.44 0.10
C THR A 180 -7.31 12.64 0.96
N ILE A 181 -7.50 13.83 0.40
CA ILE A 181 -7.50 15.09 1.13
C ILE A 181 -8.94 15.56 1.21
N ARG A 182 -9.47 15.68 2.42
CA ARG A 182 -10.79 16.23 2.69
C ARG A 182 -10.67 17.74 2.87
N GLY A 183 -11.08 18.48 1.85
CA GLY A 183 -10.94 19.94 1.80
C GLY A 183 -11.34 20.50 0.44
N ALA A 184 -10.45 21.27 -0.20
CA ALA A 184 -10.69 21.84 -1.52
C ALA A 184 -9.54 21.57 -2.47
N ARG A 185 -9.85 21.39 -3.75
CA ARG A 185 -8.90 21.31 -4.86
C ARG A 185 -9.41 22.16 -6.02
N LEU A 186 -8.52 22.92 -6.65
CA LEU A 186 -8.77 23.67 -7.87
C LEU A 186 -7.67 23.34 -8.88
N THR A 187 -8.07 23.06 -10.12
CA THR A 187 -7.18 22.88 -11.26
C THR A 187 -7.65 23.79 -12.38
N LEU A 188 -6.77 24.67 -12.85
CA LEU A 188 -7.00 25.54 -13.99
C LEU A 188 -6.09 25.08 -15.12
N THR A 189 -6.65 24.88 -16.30
CA THR A 189 -5.90 24.49 -17.51
C THR A 189 -6.19 25.44 -18.65
N ARG A 190 -5.14 25.80 -19.38
CA ARG A 190 -5.24 26.58 -20.61
C ARG A 190 -4.42 25.90 -21.68
N SER A 191 -5.09 25.45 -22.73
CA SER A 191 -4.45 24.87 -23.92
C SER A 191 -4.09 25.97 -24.92
N GLY A 192 -2.96 25.82 -25.61
CA GLY A 192 -2.45 26.75 -26.62
C GLY A 192 -1.05 26.32 -27.08
N PRO A 193 -0.33 27.16 -27.86
CA PRO A 193 1.08 26.91 -28.22
C PRO A 193 1.98 26.77 -26.99
N LEU A 194 1.61 27.46 -25.90
CA LEU A 194 2.11 27.27 -24.55
C LEU A 194 0.93 26.83 -23.68
N GLY A 195 0.93 25.57 -23.25
CA GLY A 195 -0.02 25.04 -22.28
C GLY A 195 0.35 25.47 -20.87
N LEU A 196 -0.66 25.85 -20.08
CA LEU A 196 -0.53 26.22 -18.67
C LEU A 196 -1.48 25.35 -17.84
N LYS A 197 -0.98 24.77 -16.76
CA LYS A 197 -1.79 24.09 -15.74
C LYS A 197 -1.39 24.60 -14.35
N LEU A 198 -2.38 25.02 -13.58
CA LEU A 198 -2.24 25.43 -12.18
C LEU A 198 -3.11 24.51 -11.32
N THR A 199 -2.52 23.90 -10.29
CA THR A 199 -3.23 23.11 -9.29
C THR A 199 -3.00 23.72 -7.93
N ALA A 200 -4.05 23.89 -7.13
CA ALA A 200 -3.98 24.29 -5.73
C ALA A 200 -4.94 23.44 -4.91
N LEU A 201 -4.52 23.00 -3.73
CA LEU A 201 -5.34 22.18 -2.85
C LEU A 201 -4.98 22.37 -1.39
N GLY A 202 -5.93 22.11 -0.50
CA GLY A 202 -5.68 22.07 0.93
C GLY A 202 -6.83 21.48 1.72
N GLY A 203 -6.52 20.96 2.90
CA GLY A 203 -7.48 20.25 3.74
C GLY A 203 -6.79 19.34 4.76
N GLU A 204 -7.51 18.33 5.22
CA GLU A 204 -7.00 17.32 6.14
C GLU A 204 -6.88 15.96 5.45
N LEU A 205 -5.87 15.20 5.80
CA LEU A 205 -5.62 13.88 5.23
C LEU A 205 -6.60 12.86 5.80
N ASN A 206 -7.17 12.05 4.92
CA ASN A 206 -8.21 11.09 5.25
C ASN A 206 -7.85 9.71 4.67
N PRO A 207 -7.06 8.90 5.41
CA PRO A 207 -6.73 7.53 4.99
C PRO A 207 -7.90 6.57 5.23
N LEU A 208 -7.81 5.37 4.66
CA LEU A 208 -8.64 4.25 5.08
C LEU A 208 -8.34 3.93 6.54
N ARG A 209 -9.39 3.75 7.34
CA ARG A 209 -9.25 3.61 8.80
C ARG A 209 -9.20 2.18 9.29
N ILE A 210 -9.41 1.19 8.42
CA ILE A 210 -9.37 -0.23 8.77
C ILE A 210 -8.20 -0.94 8.13
N ASP A 211 -7.58 -1.83 8.90
CA ASP A 211 -6.78 -2.92 8.36
C ASP A 211 -7.59 -4.21 8.52
N GLU A 212 -8.13 -4.71 7.41
CA GLU A 212 -8.89 -5.96 7.38
C GLU A 212 -8.05 -7.09 7.99
N ALA A 213 -6.79 -7.24 7.57
CA ALA A 213 -5.98 -8.39 7.95
C ALA A 213 -5.82 -8.56 9.47
N SER A 214 -5.74 -7.47 10.23
CA SER A 214 -5.61 -7.49 11.70
C SER A 214 -6.91 -7.18 12.45
N GLY A 215 -7.96 -6.70 11.76
CA GLY A 215 -9.17 -6.18 12.40
C GLY A 215 -8.97 -4.86 13.16
N ARG A 216 -7.81 -4.21 12.99
CA ARG A 216 -7.45 -2.97 13.67
C ARG A 216 -8.06 -1.75 12.99
N TYR A 217 -8.40 -0.74 13.81
CA TYR A 217 -8.81 0.55 13.30
C TYR A 217 -7.98 1.75 13.78
N LEU A 218 -8.07 2.83 13.00
CA LEU A 218 -7.54 4.15 13.29
C LEU A 218 -8.62 5.05 13.90
N GLY A 219 -8.72 5.04 15.23
CA GLY A 219 -9.53 5.98 16.00
C GLY A 219 -8.87 7.36 16.09
N VAL A 220 -9.66 8.42 15.89
CA VAL A 220 -9.23 9.81 16.16
C VAL A 220 -9.84 10.34 17.45
N PHE A 221 -9.16 11.32 18.05
CA PHE A 221 -9.73 12.15 19.09
C PHE A 221 -10.65 13.23 18.47
N GLY A 222 -11.60 13.80 19.23
CA GLY A 222 -12.53 14.85 18.75
C GLY A 222 -11.85 16.03 18.05
N GLY A 223 -12.54 16.65 17.08
CA GLY A 223 -12.07 17.85 16.39
C GLY A 223 -11.86 19.01 17.37
N ARG A 224 -10.70 19.67 17.29
CA ARG A 224 -10.30 20.78 18.19
C ARG A 224 -10.77 22.15 17.70
N ASP A 225 -11.21 22.24 16.45
CA ASP A 225 -11.72 23.46 15.82
C ASP A 225 -12.85 23.18 14.82
N ALA A 226 -13.42 24.24 14.24
CA ALA A 226 -14.55 24.13 13.32
C ALA A 226 -14.22 23.35 12.04
N LEU A 227 -12.99 23.50 11.53
CA LEU A 227 -12.55 22.80 10.33
C LEU A 227 -12.45 21.30 10.60
N SER A 228 -11.71 20.89 11.63
CA SER A 228 -11.60 19.49 12.07
C SER A 228 -12.96 18.90 12.45
N THR A 229 -13.86 19.68 13.05
CA THR A 229 -15.22 19.21 13.34
C THR A 229 -15.98 18.86 12.07
N LEU A 230 -15.88 19.69 11.02
CA LEU A 230 -16.52 19.46 9.73
C LEU A 230 -15.87 18.31 8.97
N THR A 231 -14.54 18.31 8.87
CA THR A 231 -13.77 17.30 8.13
C THR A 231 -13.83 15.95 8.84
N GLU A 232 -13.86 15.90 10.17
CA GLU A 232 -13.94 14.65 10.92
C GLU A 232 -15.37 14.21 11.26
N ALA A 233 -16.38 14.89 10.74
CA ALA A 233 -17.77 14.54 10.97
C ALA A 233 -18.03 13.08 10.55
N GLY A 234 -18.58 12.30 11.48
CA GLY A 234 -18.86 10.87 11.29
C GLY A 234 -17.64 9.96 11.34
N MET A 235 -16.41 10.48 11.45
CA MET A 235 -15.21 9.64 11.49
C MET A 235 -15.15 8.78 12.77
N PRO A 236 -14.63 7.54 12.67
CA PRO A 236 -14.36 6.67 13.81
C PRO A 236 -13.59 7.34 14.95
N ARG A 237 -14.19 7.35 16.14
CA ARG A 237 -13.59 7.95 17.34
C ARG A 237 -12.89 6.88 18.17
N ALA A 238 -11.85 7.31 18.88
CA ALA A 238 -11.32 6.52 19.99
C ALA A 238 -12.44 6.29 21.03
N ILE A 239 -12.61 5.06 21.47
CA ILE A 239 -13.61 4.70 22.49
C ILE A 239 -12.93 4.32 23.80
N ALA A 240 -13.62 4.54 24.93
CA ALA A 240 -13.16 4.02 26.21
C ALA A 240 -13.51 2.53 26.30
N THR A 241 -12.62 1.73 26.88
CA THR A 241 -12.89 0.34 27.25
C THR A 241 -12.53 0.12 28.72
N ASP A 242 -12.97 -1.02 29.27
CA ASP A 242 -12.63 -1.42 30.64
C ASP A 242 -11.11 -1.52 30.88
N PHE A 243 -10.32 -1.70 29.81
CA PHE A 243 -8.86 -1.83 29.84
C PHE A 243 -8.12 -0.57 29.38
N ALA A 244 -8.82 0.36 28.73
CA ALA A 244 -8.22 1.51 28.07
C ALA A 244 -9.15 2.73 28.21
N PRO A 245 -9.04 3.50 29.32
CA PRO A 245 -9.81 4.72 29.48
C PRO A 245 -9.38 5.77 28.44
N LEU A 246 -10.34 6.61 28.04
CA LEU A 246 -10.03 7.81 27.26
C LEU A 246 -9.33 8.82 28.17
N THR A 247 -8.23 9.37 27.68
CA THR A 247 -7.53 10.50 28.28
C THR A 247 -7.92 11.80 27.56
N SER A 248 -7.30 12.93 27.92
CA SER A 248 -7.57 14.24 27.33
C SER A 248 -7.04 14.43 25.89
N ASP A 249 -6.15 13.55 25.42
CA ASP A 249 -5.51 13.69 24.11
C ASP A 249 -5.15 12.33 23.48
N CYS A 250 -4.81 12.38 22.19
CA CYS A 250 -4.46 11.19 21.41
C CYS A 250 -3.08 10.60 21.79
N GLN A 251 -2.15 11.41 22.29
CA GLN A 251 -0.80 10.94 22.65
C GLN A 251 -0.86 9.98 23.84
N THR A 252 -1.69 10.30 24.83
CA THR A 252 -1.85 9.50 26.05
C THR A 252 -2.96 8.44 25.93
N SER A 253 -3.95 8.64 25.06
CA SER A 253 -5.06 7.69 24.91
C SER A 253 -4.60 6.38 24.27
N ALA A 254 -4.96 5.26 24.89
CA ALA A 254 -4.61 3.93 24.43
C ALA A 254 -5.40 3.48 23.19
N THR A 255 -6.58 4.05 22.94
CA THR A 255 -7.47 3.72 21.80
C THR A 255 -7.38 4.72 20.65
N CYS A 256 -6.65 5.82 20.82
CA CYS A 256 -6.35 6.74 19.73
C CYS A 256 -5.15 6.25 18.91
N GLY A 257 -5.39 5.93 17.64
CA GLY A 257 -4.37 5.40 16.72
C GLY A 257 -3.91 6.39 15.66
N TYR A 258 -4.66 7.48 15.45
CA TYR A 258 -4.45 8.42 14.35
C TYR A 258 -4.85 9.84 14.74
N ALA A 259 -4.17 10.83 14.16
CA ALA A 259 -4.57 12.23 14.19
C ALA A 259 -4.42 12.82 12.77
N PRO A 260 -5.42 13.51 12.22
CA PRO A 260 -5.32 14.04 10.86
C PRO A 260 -4.19 15.07 10.71
N ASP A 261 -3.44 14.95 9.63
CA ASP A 261 -2.46 15.95 9.22
C ASP A 261 -3.13 16.96 8.29
N ARG A 262 -2.85 18.25 8.48
CA ARG A 262 -3.29 19.32 7.57
C ARG A 262 -2.31 19.46 6.44
N ILE A 263 -2.80 19.78 5.25
CA ILE A 263 -1.95 19.96 4.08
C ILE A 263 -2.41 21.15 3.25
N ALA A 264 -1.43 21.87 2.69
CA ALA A 264 -1.61 22.79 1.58
C ALA A 264 -0.58 22.42 0.50
N ALA A 265 -1.02 22.33 -0.76
CA ALA A 265 -0.13 21.97 -1.86
C ALA A 265 -0.53 22.65 -3.16
N GLY A 266 0.41 22.76 -4.09
CA GLY A 266 0.16 23.33 -5.39
C GLY A 266 1.20 22.95 -6.43
N GLN A 267 0.85 23.17 -7.69
CA GLN A 267 1.71 22.91 -8.85
C GLN A 267 1.42 23.94 -9.94
N LEU A 268 2.48 24.46 -10.54
CA LEU A 268 2.49 25.22 -11.78
C LEU A 268 3.20 24.39 -12.84
N GLU A 269 2.53 24.11 -13.96
CA GLU A 269 3.09 23.34 -15.08
C GLU A 269 2.95 24.15 -16.38
N LEU A 270 4.07 24.29 -17.09
CA LEU A 270 4.18 24.87 -18.41
C LEU A 270 4.51 23.77 -19.41
N SER A 271 3.85 23.75 -20.55
CA SER A 271 4.06 22.72 -21.58
C SER A 271 4.11 23.32 -22.97
N GLY A 272 5.05 22.84 -23.79
CA GLY A 272 5.07 23.03 -25.23
C GLY A 272 4.84 21.71 -25.97
N GLU A 273 5.04 21.69 -27.29
CA GLU A 273 4.82 20.48 -28.11
C GLU A 273 5.67 19.27 -27.65
N ARG A 274 6.89 19.53 -27.17
CA ARG A 274 7.89 18.49 -26.87
C ARG A 274 8.48 18.56 -25.47
N TRP A 275 8.06 19.53 -24.67
CA TRP A 275 8.64 19.75 -23.35
C TRP A 275 7.58 20.09 -22.32
N LYS A 276 7.85 19.76 -21.06
CA LYS A 276 7.11 20.22 -19.89
C LYS A 276 8.07 20.66 -18.81
N LEU A 277 7.72 21.71 -18.09
CA LEU A 277 8.40 22.20 -16.91
C LEU A 277 7.35 22.36 -15.81
N ALA A 278 7.63 21.88 -14.61
CA ALA A 278 6.71 22.06 -13.50
C ALA A 278 7.42 22.33 -12.18
N THR A 279 6.87 23.30 -11.45
CA THR A 279 7.22 23.66 -10.08
C THR A 279 6.08 23.22 -9.19
N GLN A 280 6.37 22.43 -8.15
CA GLN A 280 5.35 21.96 -7.20
C GLN A 280 5.84 22.04 -5.77
N GLY A 281 4.89 22.14 -4.84
CA GLY A 281 5.19 22.18 -3.42
C GLY A 281 4.05 21.67 -2.56
N SER A 282 4.41 21.14 -1.39
CA SER A 282 3.47 20.74 -0.33
C SER A 282 3.99 21.19 1.03
N ALA A 283 3.06 21.56 1.90
CA ALA A 283 3.28 21.88 3.30
C ALA A 283 2.31 21.06 4.14
N LEU A 284 2.84 20.11 4.89
CA LEU A 284 2.11 19.31 5.87
C LEU A 284 2.30 19.93 7.25
N PHE A 285 1.22 20.02 8.03
CA PHE A 285 1.20 20.59 9.38
C PHE A 285 0.57 19.58 10.34
N ARG A 286 1.23 19.40 11.49
CA ARG A 286 0.88 18.41 12.50
C ARG A 286 0.78 19.06 13.87
N ASP A 287 -0.38 18.90 14.51
CA ASP A 287 -0.63 19.51 15.80
C ASP A 287 0.09 18.77 16.94
N ALA A 288 0.03 17.44 16.95
CA ALA A 288 0.67 16.59 17.95
C ALA A 288 1.21 15.30 17.32
N PRO A 289 2.53 15.04 17.39
CA PRO A 289 3.11 13.80 16.88
C PRO A 289 2.70 12.60 17.75
N LEU A 290 2.32 11.49 17.11
CA LEU A 290 1.92 10.25 17.81
C LEU A 290 3.02 9.20 17.87
N SER A 291 4.12 9.39 17.13
CA SER A 291 5.26 8.48 17.09
C SER A 291 6.57 9.26 17.00
N GLU A 292 7.65 8.64 17.48
CA GLU A 292 8.97 9.26 17.63
C GLU A 292 9.84 9.21 16.36
N ASP A 293 9.39 8.59 15.27
CA ASP A 293 10.18 8.56 14.04
C ASP A 293 10.35 9.95 13.43
N VAL A 294 11.43 10.13 12.68
CA VAL A 294 11.88 11.44 12.19
C VAL A 294 10.82 12.22 11.41
N VAL A 295 9.97 11.55 10.64
CA VAL A 295 8.93 12.24 9.88
C VAL A 295 7.66 12.44 10.71
N ARG A 296 7.21 11.44 11.47
CA ARG A 296 5.97 11.57 12.28
C ARG A 296 6.13 12.51 13.46
N SER A 297 7.35 12.68 13.97
CA SER A 297 7.67 13.65 15.02
C SER A 297 7.79 15.09 14.52
N ALA A 298 7.98 15.31 13.20
CA ALA A 298 8.03 16.64 12.63
C ALA A 298 6.65 17.34 12.72
N GLY A 299 6.62 18.56 13.24
CA GLY A 299 5.40 19.38 13.34
C GLY A 299 5.03 20.03 12.02
N ARG A 300 6.00 20.18 11.11
CA ARG A 300 5.80 20.69 9.76
C ARG A 300 6.71 19.96 8.79
N VAL A 301 6.21 19.59 7.63
CA VAL A 301 7.02 19.05 6.54
C VAL A 301 6.78 19.86 5.28
N LEU A 302 7.84 20.48 4.76
CA LEU A 302 7.81 21.21 3.49
C LEU A 302 8.51 20.38 2.44
N THR A 303 7.88 20.17 1.30
CA THR A 303 8.52 19.56 0.13
C THR A 303 8.33 20.49 -1.06
N LEU A 304 9.41 20.77 -1.79
CA LEU A 304 9.41 21.56 -3.02
C LEU A 304 10.09 20.73 -4.10
N SER A 305 9.58 20.74 -5.33
CA SER A 305 10.30 20.13 -6.44
C SER A 305 10.12 20.88 -7.76
N GLU A 306 11.15 20.75 -8.59
CA GLU A 306 11.21 21.24 -9.96
C GLU A 306 11.41 20.04 -10.88
N SER A 307 10.61 19.94 -11.92
CA SER A 307 10.67 18.83 -12.86
C SER A 307 10.67 19.30 -14.30
N PHE A 308 11.35 18.54 -15.15
CA PHE A 308 11.32 18.73 -16.60
C PHE A 308 11.07 17.39 -17.29
N GLU A 309 10.37 17.46 -18.41
CA GLU A 309 10.14 16.35 -19.32
C GLU A 309 10.45 16.84 -20.73
N VAL A 310 11.22 16.08 -21.50
CA VAL A 310 11.43 16.35 -22.92
C VAL A 310 11.14 15.08 -23.69
N THR A 311 10.15 15.13 -24.56
CA THR A 311 9.79 14.02 -25.45
C THR A 311 10.43 14.25 -26.81
N ARG A 312 10.82 13.15 -27.46
CA ARG A 312 11.41 13.18 -28.81
C ARG A 312 12.67 14.06 -28.92
N VAL A 313 13.60 13.93 -27.97
CA VAL A 313 14.95 14.55 -28.06
C VAL A 313 15.67 14.04 -29.32
N LEU A 314 15.59 12.73 -29.51
CA LEU A 314 15.71 12.02 -30.78
C LEU A 314 14.33 11.38 -31.05
N PRO A 315 14.00 10.92 -32.27
CA PRO A 315 12.67 10.39 -32.60
C PRO A 315 12.11 9.40 -31.57
N ASP A 316 12.98 8.58 -30.98
CA ASP A 316 12.62 7.51 -30.03
C ASP A 316 13.15 7.74 -28.60
N LEU A 317 13.68 8.94 -28.27
CA LEU A 317 14.26 9.24 -26.96
C LEU A 317 13.40 10.24 -26.18
N SER A 318 13.04 9.86 -24.95
CA SER A 318 12.37 10.73 -23.98
C SER A 318 13.21 10.85 -22.70
N LEU A 319 13.27 12.05 -22.14
CA LEU A 319 14.01 12.37 -20.92
C LEU A 319 13.07 12.96 -19.87
N TYR A 320 13.34 12.63 -18.61
CA TYR A 320 12.65 13.20 -17.46
C TYR A 320 13.65 13.41 -16.32
N GLY A 321 13.48 14.50 -15.57
CA GLY A 321 14.23 14.76 -14.34
C GLY A 321 13.38 15.53 -13.33
N GLU A 322 13.55 15.23 -12.05
CA GLU A 322 12.92 15.94 -10.93
C GLU A 322 13.95 16.15 -9.81
N LEU A 323 14.08 17.40 -9.36
CA LEU A 323 14.87 17.82 -8.21
C LEU A 323 13.91 18.18 -7.08
N ALA A 324 14.11 17.62 -5.90
CA ALA A 324 13.28 17.87 -4.74
C ALA A 324 14.08 18.33 -3.53
N PHE A 325 13.48 19.17 -2.70
CA PHE A 325 14.00 19.63 -1.43
C PHE A 325 12.94 19.38 -0.37
N GLN A 326 13.36 18.89 0.80
CA GLN A 326 12.47 18.61 1.91
C GLN A 326 13.03 19.22 3.19
N HIS A 327 12.18 19.89 3.94
CA HIS A 327 12.52 20.44 5.25
C HIS A 327 11.54 19.94 6.30
N LEU A 328 12.07 19.31 7.34
CA LEU A 328 11.34 18.89 8.53
C LEU A 328 11.48 20.01 9.57
N GLY A 329 10.36 20.61 9.94
CA GLY A 329 10.27 21.67 10.95
C GLY A 329 9.88 21.11 12.31
N ASP A 330 10.59 21.58 13.34
CA ASP A 330 10.53 20.99 14.67
C ASP A 330 9.29 21.42 15.47
N ARG A 331 8.68 20.42 16.11
CA ARG A 331 8.01 20.55 17.41
C ARG A 331 8.39 19.33 18.25
N GLY A 332 9.42 19.48 19.09
CA GLY A 332 9.79 18.46 20.07
C GLY A 332 10.85 17.43 19.64
N GLN A 333 11.55 17.61 18.51
CA GLN A 333 12.80 16.88 18.27
C GLN A 333 13.93 17.50 19.09
N THR A 334 14.72 16.67 19.78
CA THR A 334 15.92 17.09 20.52
C THR A 334 17.10 17.36 19.59
N THR A 335 17.06 16.80 18.38
CA THR A 335 18.09 16.95 17.35
C THR A 335 17.50 17.55 16.09
N ARG A 336 17.96 18.75 15.73
CA ARG A 336 17.65 19.38 14.45
C ARG A 336 18.21 18.53 13.29
N ILE A 337 17.37 18.24 12.30
CA ILE A 337 17.76 17.51 11.09
C ILE A 337 17.94 18.53 9.96
N ASP A 338 19.09 18.55 9.29
CA ASP A 338 19.24 19.49 8.17
C ASP A 338 18.34 19.11 6.99
N PRO A 339 17.97 20.08 6.13
CA PRO A 339 17.13 19.82 4.97
C PRO A 339 17.63 18.67 4.10
N GLY A 340 16.69 17.87 3.63
CA GLY A 340 16.91 16.84 2.63
C GLY A 340 16.78 17.35 1.22
N TYR A 341 17.37 16.61 0.30
CA TYR A 341 17.22 16.83 -1.13
C TYR A 341 17.26 15.51 -1.89
N GLY A 342 16.71 15.52 -3.09
CA GLY A 342 16.69 14.38 -3.96
C GLY A 342 16.71 14.73 -5.44
N PHE A 343 17.25 13.83 -6.23
CA PHE A 343 17.15 13.84 -7.67
C PHE A 343 16.62 12.49 -8.13
N TYR A 344 15.69 12.50 -9.07
CA TYR A 344 15.30 11.34 -9.85
C TYR A 344 15.32 11.71 -11.33
N GLY A 345 15.83 10.82 -12.18
CA GLY A 345 15.82 11.01 -13.62
C GLY A 345 15.63 9.70 -14.37
N SER A 346 15.03 9.78 -15.55
CA SER A 346 14.86 8.64 -16.45
C SER A 346 15.08 9.04 -17.91
N ALA A 347 15.76 8.18 -18.65
CA ALA A 347 15.92 8.26 -20.10
C ALA A 347 15.36 6.98 -20.74
N SER A 348 14.37 7.12 -21.60
CA SER A 348 13.71 5.99 -22.29
C SER A 348 13.97 6.10 -23.79
N TYR A 349 14.62 5.08 -24.35
CA TYR A 349 14.93 4.95 -25.77
C TYR A 349 14.19 3.75 -26.35
N THR A 350 13.22 3.98 -27.23
CA THR A 350 12.28 2.95 -27.70
C THR A 350 12.16 2.86 -29.22
N PRO A 351 13.26 2.64 -29.97
CA PRO A 351 13.17 2.42 -31.41
C PRO A 351 12.52 1.06 -31.71
N LYS A 352 12.24 0.78 -32.98
CA LYS A 352 11.58 -0.48 -33.38
C LYS A 352 12.36 -1.70 -32.86
N GLY A 353 11.69 -2.51 -32.03
CA GLY A 353 12.20 -3.78 -31.53
C GLY A 353 13.18 -3.66 -30.35
N VAL A 354 13.42 -2.47 -29.82
CA VAL A 354 14.26 -2.25 -28.64
C VAL A 354 13.57 -1.27 -27.72
N ALA A 355 13.46 -1.60 -26.43
CA ALA A 355 13.03 -0.67 -25.40
C ALA A 355 14.09 -0.66 -24.29
N LEU A 356 14.87 0.43 -24.22
CA LEU A 356 15.84 0.68 -23.18
C LEU A 356 15.33 1.77 -22.25
N THR A 357 15.48 1.57 -20.94
CA THR A 357 15.20 2.59 -19.94
C THR A 357 16.33 2.64 -18.94
N LEU A 358 16.96 3.81 -18.83
CA LEU A 358 17.95 4.13 -17.81
C LEU A 358 17.27 5.02 -16.77
N GLU A 359 17.33 4.62 -15.51
CA GLU A 359 16.83 5.40 -14.39
C GLU A 359 17.95 5.64 -13.39
N ALA A 360 17.96 6.82 -12.79
CA ALA A 360 18.93 7.20 -11.78
C ALA A 360 18.23 7.97 -10.66
N ARG A 361 18.75 7.80 -9.45
CA ARG A 361 18.31 8.55 -8.28
C ARG A 361 19.47 8.89 -7.35
N HIS A 362 19.30 9.99 -6.63
CA HIS A 362 20.21 10.42 -5.57
C HIS A 362 19.37 11.07 -4.48
N TYR A 363 19.22 10.41 -3.33
CA TYR A 363 18.44 10.91 -2.20
C TYR A 363 19.32 11.09 -0.97
N ARG A 364 19.14 12.22 -0.29
CA ARG A 364 19.80 12.57 0.96
C ARG A 364 18.77 13.16 1.90
N ARG A 365 18.36 12.38 2.91
CA ARG A 365 17.32 12.79 3.90
C ARG A 365 16.01 13.18 3.22
N LEU A 366 15.69 12.55 2.09
CA LEU A 366 14.39 12.68 1.45
C LEU A 366 13.51 11.55 1.98
N PHE A 367 12.62 11.87 2.90
CA PHE A 367 11.81 10.87 3.58
C PHE A 367 10.41 10.78 2.97
N PRO A 368 9.76 9.60 3.07
CA PRO A 368 8.33 9.50 2.80
C PRO A 368 7.54 10.41 3.74
N LEU A 369 6.48 11.07 3.26
CA LEU A 369 5.54 11.86 4.03
C LEU A 369 4.63 10.94 4.85
N SER A 370 5.20 10.30 5.86
CA SER A 370 4.51 9.37 6.76
C SER A 370 3.35 10.05 7.50
N GLY A 371 2.21 9.37 7.57
CA GLY A 371 1.01 9.88 8.26
C GLY A 371 1.16 9.91 9.78
N ASN A 372 0.34 10.69 10.48
CA ASN A 372 0.42 10.75 11.93
C ASN A 372 -0.32 9.58 12.62
N VAL A 373 0.33 8.42 12.65
CA VAL A 373 -0.16 7.17 13.24
C VAL A 373 0.63 6.88 14.51
N LYS A 374 -0.04 6.35 15.54
CA LYS A 374 0.58 5.84 16.77
C LYS A 374 1.10 4.42 16.56
N LEU A 375 2.37 4.27 16.16
CA LEU A 375 2.95 2.98 15.76
C LEU A 375 2.98 1.94 16.88
N SER A 376 3.03 2.38 18.14
CA SER A 376 2.93 1.49 19.31
C SER A 376 1.55 0.83 19.46
N ARG A 377 0.53 1.33 18.74
CA ARG A 377 -0.85 0.84 18.80
C ARG A 377 -1.40 0.42 17.44
N ALA A 378 -0.86 0.93 16.34
CA ALA A 378 -1.37 0.70 14.99
C ALA A 378 -0.23 0.53 13.98
N ARG A 379 0.66 -0.43 14.27
CA ARG A 379 1.86 -0.72 13.46
C ARG A 379 1.51 -1.20 12.05
N GLU A 380 0.33 -1.79 11.86
CA GLU A 380 -0.22 -2.23 10.58
C GLU A 380 -0.39 -1.07 9.57
N PHE A 381 -0.41 0.17 10.06
CA PHE A 381 -0.46 1.40 9.27
C PHE A 381 0.91 2.12 9.20
N SER A 382 2.02 1.43 9.49
CA SER A 382 3.38 2.01 9.40
C SER A 382 3.74 2.45 7.99
N SER A 383 3.18 1.84 6.96
CA SER A 383 3.42 2.23 5.57
C SER A 383 2.51 3.36 5.08
N LEU A 384 1.61 3.89 5.92
CA LEU A 384 0.76 5.01 5.53
C LEU A 384 1.63 6.25 5.27
N ALA A 385 1.75 6.61 3.99
CA ALA A 385 2.49 7.77 3.52
C ALA A 385 1.68 8.54 2.46
N TYR A 386 1.91 9.86 2.42
CA TYR A 386 1.20 10.80 1.55
C TYR A 386 2.00 11.21 0.32
N ASN A 387 3.21 10.70 0.16
CA ASN A 387 3.98 10.81 -1.06
C ASN A 387 4.55 9.43 -1.43
N GLN A 388 5.10 9.36 -2.63
CA GLN A 388 5.73 8.17 -3.20
C GLN A 388 6.98 8.62 -3.91
N VAL A 389 8.10 8.54 -3.19
CA VAL A 389 9.40 8.83 -3.78
C VAL A 389 9.69 7.73 -4.82
N PRO A 390 9.98 8.07 -6.09
CA PRO A 390 10.26 7.09 -7.13
C PRO A 390 11.39 6.15 -6.71
N THR A 391 11.14 4.86 -6.84
CA THR A 391 12.15 3.80 -6.69
C THR A 391 12.66 3.40 -8.07
N THR A 392 13.95 3.07 -8.15
CA THR A 392 14.62 2.58 -9.36
C THR A 392 14.77 1.06 -9.34
N GLU A 393 14.34 0.42 -8.24
CA GLU A 393 14.45 -0.99 -7.98
C GLU A 393 13.37 -1.76 -8.76
N PRO A 394 13.59 -3.05 -9.02
CA PRO A 394 12.51 -3.92 -9.51
C PRO A 394 11.26 -3.78 -8.63
N GLU A 395 10.08 -3.71 -9.23
CA GLU A 395 8.80 -3.56 -8.50
C GLU A 395 8.59 -4.69 -7.49
N ASP A 396 9.12 -5.85 -7.80
CA ASP A 396 9.05 -7.09 -7.04
C ASP A 396 10.09 -7.18 -5.91
N ASN A 397 10.93 -6.16 -5.74
CA ASN A 397 11.97 -6.14 -4.74
C ASN A 397 11.37 -5.75 -3.38
N ASP A 398 11.41 -6.68 -2.44
CA ASP A 398 10.76 -6.57 -1.14
C ASP A 398 11.77 -6.50 0.02
N THR A 399 13.03 -6.20 -0.31
CA THR A 399 14.17 -6.26 0.63
C THR A 399 14.40 -4.96 1.39
N GLU A 400 13.55 -3.96 1.16
CA GLU A 400 13.69 -2.65 1.78
C GLU A 400 13.18 -2.71 3.23
N PHE A 401 14.06 -2.54 4.21
CA PHE A 401 13.70 -2.23 5.61
C PHE A 401 13.05 -0.83 5.73
N GLU A 402 12.22 -0.43 4.77
CA GLU A 402 11.58 0.88 4.58
C GLU A 402 12.57 2.06 4.44
N ARG A 403 13.88 1.80 4.42
CA ARG A 403 14.92 2.83 4.60
C ARG A 403 15.86 3.04 3.43
N MET A 404 15.89 2.14 2.44
CA MET A 404 16.73 2.26 1.23
C MET A 404 16.54 3.61 0.53
N ASN A 405 15.30 4.12 0.51
CA ASN A 405 14.92 5.35 -0.17
C ASN A 405 15.34 6.65 0.55
N THR A 406 15.97 6.60 1.73
CA THR A 406 16.33 7.81 2.50
C THR A 406 17.73 8.36 2.19
N CYS A 407 18.70 7.47 1.96
CA CYS A 407 20.11 7.83 1.82
C CYS A 407 20.80 6.94 0.79
N VAL A 408 20.56 7.21 -0.50
CA VAL A 408 20.96 6.33 -1.60
C VAL A 408 21.39 7.08 -2.84
N THR A 409 22.29 6.49 -3.62
CA THR A 409 22.66 6.95 -4.95
C THR A 409 22.83 5.74 -5.85
N GLY A 410 22.21 5.76 -7.02
CA GLY A 410 22.36 4.67 -7.96
C GLY A 410 21.34 4.72 -9.07
N GLY A 411 21.19 3.61 -9.76
CA GLY A 411 20.28 3.53 -10.89
C GLY A 411 20.14 2.14 -11.44
N ARG A 412 19.30 2.05 -12.47
CA ARG A 412 18.95 0.82 -13.16
C ARG A 412 18.94 1.06 -14.66
N LEU A 413 19.52 0.11 -15.39
CA LEU A 413 19.31 -0.06 -16.82
C LEU A 413 18.38 -1.26 -17.02
N ARG A 414 17.30 -1.06 -17.76
CA ARG A 414 16.37 -2.12 -18.21
C ARG A 414 16.33 -2.17 -19.72
N GLY A 415 16.32 -3.38 -20.29
CA GLY A 415 16.17 -3.62 -21.72
C GLY A 415 15.14 -4.71 -22.03
N ASP A 416 14.31 -4.45 -23.04
CA ASP A 416 13.49 -5.44 -23.75
C ASP A 416 13.89 -5.41 -25.23
N PHE A 417 14.32 -6.54 -25.76
CA PHE A 417 14.81 -6.69 -27.12
C PHE A 417 13.98 -7.71 -27.88
N THR A 418 13.28 -7.27 -28.92
CA THR A 418 12.57 -8.18 -29.84
C THR A 418 13.56 -8.83 -30.79
N LEU A 419 13.94 -10.09 -30.50
CA LEU A 419 14.89 -10.86 -31.31
C LEU A 419 14.28 -11.27 -32.66
N ARG A 420 13.01 -11.68 -32.63
CA ARG A 420 12.17 -12.00 -33.79
C ARG A 420 10.70 -11.91 -33.39
N ARG A 421 9.78 -12.02 -34.36
CA ARG A 421 8.34 -12.03 -34.07
C ARG A 421 8.01 -13.13 -33.06
N GLY A 422 7.50 -12.74 -31.89
CA GLY A 422 7.12 -13.67 -30.83
C GLY A 422 8.24 -14.12 -29.90
N VAL A 423 9.44 -13.53 -29.98
CA VAL A 423 10.55 -13.82 -29.05
C VAL A 423 11.19 -12.53 -28.60
N ARG A 424 11.22 -12.32 -27.28
CA ARG A 424 11.84 -11.18 -26.63
C ARG A 424 12.90 -11.64 -25.64
N ALA A 425 14.01 -10.91 -25.57
CA ALA A 425 15.00 -11.03 -24.51
C ALA A 425 14.83 -9.86 -23.54
N LEU A 426 14.83 -10.17 -22.25
CA LEU A 426 14.62 -9.22 -21.17
C LEU A 426 15.88 -9.18 -20.32
N GLY A 427 16.26 -7.99 -19.85
CA GLY A 427 17.36 -7.87 -18.91
C GLY A 427 17.31 -6.60 -18.09
N SER A 428 17.86 -6.65 -16.89
CA SER A 428 18.12 -5.46 -16.10
C SER A 428 19.42 -5.57 -15.32
N ALA A 429 20.06 -4.44 -15.10
CA ALA A 429 21.24 -4.31 -14.27
C ALA A 429 21.13 -3.03 -13.45
N SER A 430 21.35 -3.15 -12.14
CA SER A 430 21.20 -2.05 -11.19
C SER A 430 22.40 -2.01 -10.25
N HIS A 431 22.78 -0.81 -9.85
CA HIS A 431 23.82 -0.59 -8.85
C HIS A 431 23.44 0.58 -7.95
N TYR A 432 23.53 0.36 -6.63
CA TYR A 432 23.24 1.36 -5.62
C TYR A 432 24.34 1.43 -4.56
N VAL A 433 24.57 2.65 -4.10
CA VAL A 433 25.35 3.00 -2.92
C VAL A 433 24.36 3.58 -1.92
N THR A 434 24.05 2.82 -0.87
CA THR A 434 23.08 3.21 0.17
C THR A 434 23.78 3.24 1.52
N TYR A 435 23.30 4.11 2.41
CA TYR A 435 23.83 4.24 3.78
C TYR A 435 22.78 3.93 4.84
N ALA A 436 21.60 3.42 4.45
CA ALA A 436 20.47 3.21 5.36
C ALA A 436 19.93 1.77 5.33
N GLU A 437 20.62 0.87 4.61
CA GLU A 437 20.16 -0.49 4.33
C GLU A 437 20.41 -1.43 5.51
N SER A 438 21.64 -1.42 6.04
CA SER A 438 22.05 -2.30 7.14
C SER A 438 21.81 -1.71 8.54
N GLY A 439 21.26 -0.50 8.64
CA GLY A 439 21.01 0.17 9.92
C GLY A 439 20.21 1.46 9.80
N ALA A 440 19.64 1.91 10.91
CA ALA A 440 18.97 3.21 10.97
C ALA A 440 19.98 4.33 10.65
N ASN A 441 19.75 5.09 9.58
CA ASN A 441 20.57 6.24 9.23
C ASN A 441 19.72 7.43 8.80
N GLU A 442 18.86 7.88 9.70
CA GLU A 442 17.97 9.01 9.47
C GLU A 442 18.73 10.31 9.19
N ALA A 443 19.89 10.51 9.84
CA ALA A 443 20.76 11.65 9.55
C ALA A 443 21.46 11.57 8.19
N CYS A 444 21.37 10.44 7.48
CA CYS A 444 22.07 10.17 6.22
C CYS A 444 23.58 10.45 6.31
N ARG A 445 24.21 9.97 7.38
CA ARG A 445 25.66 10.07 7.57
C ARG A 445 26.33 9.15 6.54
N THR A 446 27.18 9.72 5.69
CA THR A 446 27.91 8.97 4.67
C THR A 446 29.25 8.49 5.24
N SER A 447 29.20 7.46 6.09
CA SER A 447 30.37 6.81 6.67
C SER A 447 30.59 5.43 6.06
N ALA A 448 31.83 4.92 6.12
CA ALA A 448 32.12 3.54 5.73
C ALA A 448 31.34 2.53 6.59
N GLU A 449 31.08 2.83 7.85
CA GLU A 449 30.33 1.94 8.76
C GLU A 449 28.89 1.68 8.29
N GLN A 450 28.28 2.64 7.60
CA GLN A 450 26.90 2.56 7.14
C GLN A 450 26.79 2.23 5.65
N LEU A 451 27.91 2.19 4.92
CA LEU A 451 27.93 2.02 3.47
C LEU A 451 27.57 0.58 3.08
N ASN A 452 26.60 0.48 2.17
CA ASN A 452 26.17 -0.73 1.49
C ASN A 452 26.23 -0.53 -0.03
N ARG A 453 26.81 -1.51 -0.74
CA ARG A 453 26.85 -1.59 -2.19
C ARG A 453 25.91 -2.69 -2.65
N VAL A 454 24.87 -2.30 -3.38
CA VAL A 454 23.84 -3.21 -3.87
C VAL A 454 23.99 -3.39 -5.37
N TYR A 455 24.03 -4.64 -5.81
CA TYR A 455 23.98 -5.06 -7.20
C TYR A 455 22.73 -5.90 -7.40
N ASP A 456 21.94 -5.60 -8.43
CA ASP A 456 20.76 -6.39 -8.81
C ASP A 456 20.79 -6.61 -10.32
N VAL A 457 20.80 -7.87 -10.73
CA VAL A 457 20.86 -8.26 -12.14
C VAL A 457 19.79 -9.30 -12.45
N SER A 458 19.19 -9.18 -13.62
CA SER A 458 18.27 -10.19 -14.13
C SER A 458 18.36 -10.33 -15.64
N SER A 459 18.05 -11.52 -16.12
CA SER A 459 17.98 -11.87 -17.52
C SER A 459 16.84 -12.87 -17.73
N GLY A 460 16.16 -12.77 -18.85
CA GLY A 460 15.05 -13.63 -19.17
C GLY A 460 14.68 -13.59 -20.64
N PHE A 461 13.67 -14.38 -20.98
CA PHE A 461 13.08 -14.39 -22.31
C PHE A 461 11.57 -14.51 -22.19
N ALA A 462 10.88 -13.91 -23.15
CA ALA A 462 9.44 -14.06 -23.34
C ALA A 462 9.16 -14.62 -24.72
N LEU A 463 8.26 -15.59 -24.79
CA LEU A 463 7.76 -16.22 -26.00
C LEU A 463 6.28 -15.87 -26.12
N ASP A 464 5.94 -15.21 -27.22
CA ASP A 464 4.57 -14.80 -27.53
C ASP A 464 4.15 -15.48 -28.84
N SER A 465 2.98 -16.10 -28.88
CA SER A 465 2.44 -16.61 -30.15
C SER A 465 2.08 -15.46 -31.11
N ARG A 466 1.92 -15.78 -32.41
CA ARG A 466 1.60 -14.77 -33.44
C ARG A 466 0.26 -14.06 -33.20
N ASP A 467 -0.69 -14.77 -32.60
CA ASP A 467 -2.01 -14.29 -32.17
C ASP A 467 -2.01 -13.72 -30.74
N ARG A 468 -0.85 -13.74 -30.05
CA ARG A 468 -0.65 -13.30 -28.65
C ARG A 468 -1.53 -14.02 -27.62
N ARG A 469 -2.10 -15.17 -27.99
CA ARG A 469 -2.93 -15.97 -27.06
C ARG A 469 -2.10 -16.89 -26.17
N ARG A 470 -0.86 -17.20 -26.56
CA ARG A 470 0.10 -18.00 -25.77
C ARG A 470 1.22 -17.08 -25.33
N HIS A 471 1.54 -17.15 -24.05
CA HIS A 471 2.63 -16.40 -23.44
C HIS A 471 3.46 -17.33 -22.57
N ALA A 472 4.79 -17.22 -22.65
CA ALA A 472 5.70 -17.91 -21.76
C ALA A 472 6.88 -16.99 -21.46
N GLU A 473 7.01 -16.55 -20.23
CA GLU A 473 8.10 -15.72 -19.74
C GLU A 473 8.85 -16.46 -18.63
N VAL A 474 10.18 -16.41 -18.69
CA VAL A 474 11.06 -16.91 -17.64
C VAL A 474 12.14 -15.88 -17.37
N VAL A 475 12.29 -15.48 -16.12
CA VAL A 475 13.31 -14.53 -15.66
C VAL A 475 14.09 -15.11 -14.50
N LEU A 476 15.42 -15.11 -14.64
CA LEU A 476 16.36 -15.45 -13.59
C LEU A 476 17.07 -14.18 -13.15
N GLY A 477 17.32 -14.03 -11.86
CA GLY A 477 18.06 -12.89 -11.36
C GLY A 477 18.67 -13.12 -9.99
N GLY A 478 19.41 -12.12 -9.54
CA GLY A 478 19.99 -12.13 -8.22
C GLY A 478 20.36 -10.75 -7.73
N ARG A 479 20.32 -10.59 -6.41
CA ARG A 479 20.71 -9.39 -5.68
C ARG A 479 21.84 -9.71 -4.73
N LEU A 480 22.82 -8.82 -4.67
CA LEU A 480 23.97 -8.88 -3.77
C LEU A 480 24.09 -7.54 -3.05
N ASP A 481 24.07 -7.56 -1.73
CA ASP A 481 24.28 -6.40 -0.89
C ASP A 481 25.52 -6.61 -0.02
N ARG A 482 26.52 -5.76 -0.25
CA ARG A 482 27.79 -5.78 0.45
C ARG A 482 27.89 -4.57 1.38
N ALA A 483 27.90 -4.82 2.69
CA ALA A 483 28.28 -3.83 3.68
C ALA A 483 29.80 -3.62 3.68
N GLU A 484 30.24 -2.37 3.79
CA GLU A 484 31.67 -2.06 3.91
C GLU A 484 32.19 -2.39 5.31
N ARG A 485 31.35 -2.26 6.36
CA ARG A 485 31.68 -2.77 7.69
C ARG A 485 31.68 -4.28 7.76
N GLU A 486 32.40 -4.80 8.75
CA GLU A 486 32.34 -6.20 9.17
C GLU A 486 31.00 -6.48 9.86
N LEU A 487 30.30 -7.52 9.40
CA LEU A 487 29.08 -8.05 10.02
C LEU A 487 29.43 -9.33 10.75
N VAL A 488 29.08 -9.40 12.04
CA VAL A 488 29.29 -10.60 12.85
C VAL A 488 28.08 -11.51 12.66
N LEU A 489 28.29 -12.65 12.00
CA LEU A 489 27.24 -13.65 11.80
C LEU A 489 26.94 -14.40 13.10
N PRO A 490 25.76 -15.04 13.24
CA PRO A 490 25.43 -15.85 14.42
C PRO A 490 26.42 -16.98 14.71
N SER A 491 27.16 -17.44 13.69
CA SER A 491 28.25 -18.41 13.81
C SER A 491 29.54 -17.85 14.44
N GLY A 492 29.60 -16.53 14.69
CA GLY A 492 30.80 -15.82 15.13
C GLY A 492 31.78 -15.47 14.00
N SER A 493 31.55 -15.94 12.77
CA SER A 493 32.35 -15.56 11.61
C SER A 493 32.00 -14.16 11.12
N VAL A 494 32.98 -13.45 10.57
CA VAL A 494 32.80 -12.13 9.98
C VAL A 494 32.44 -12.24 8.49
N SER A 495 31.54 -11.38 8.02
CA SER A 495 31.15 -11.28 6.61
C SER A 495 30.91 -9.82 6.21
N HIS A 496 31.16 -9.49 4.96
CA HIS A 496 30.72 -8.22 4.34
C HIS A 496 29.40 -8.37 3.59
N LEU A 497 28.86 -9.60 3.47
CA LEU A 497 27.60 -9.86 2.79
C LEU A 497 26.45 -9.58 3.75
N PHE A 498 25.75 -8.47 3.54
CA PHE A 498 24.56 -8.13 4.31
C PHE A 498 23.37 -8.95 3.85
N TYR A 499 23.16 -9.01 2.53
CA TYR A 499 22.01 -9.66 1.92
C TYR A 499 22.37 -10.29 0.58
N THR A 500 21.85 -11.48 0.30
CA THR A 500 21.93 -12.12 -1.01
C THR A 500 20.59 -12.73 -1.39
N GLU A 501 20.21 -12.62 -2.65
CA GLU A 501 19.05 -13.29 -3.23
C GLU A 501 19.40 -13.88 -4.59
N GLY A 502 18.97 -15.10 -4.84
CA GLY A 502 18.79 -15.64 -6.19
C GLY A 502 17.32 -15.95 -6.41
N TYR A 503 16.78 -15.59 -7.57
CA TYR A 503 15.37 -15.79 -7.88
C TYR A 503 15.10 -16.31 -9.29
N LEU A 504 14.01 -17.06 -9.42
CA LEU A 504 13.39 -17.50 -10.65
C LEU A 504 11.95 -17.02 -10.65
N ARG A 505 11.52 -16.39 -11.75
CA ARG A 505 10.13 -16.05 -12.01
C ARG A 505 9.70 -16.67 -13.32
N HIS A 506 8.46 -17.12 -13.39
CA HIS A 506 7.89 -17.61 -14.63
C HIS A 506 6.41 -17.30 -14.72
N VAL A 507 5.96 -17.08 -15.96
CA VAL A 507 4.55 -16.90 -16.31
C VAL A 507 4.31 -17.72 -17.57
N PHE A 508 3.37 -18.65 -17.50
CA PHE A 508 2.94 -19.44 -18.65
C PHE A 508 1.43 -19.27 -18.82
N GLU A 509 0.99 -18.97 -20.02
CA GLU A 509 -0.42 -18.84 -20.38
C GLU A 509 -0.68 -19.64 -21.66
N LEU A 510 -1.57 -20.63 -21.55
CA LEU A 510 -1.89 -21.58 -22.59
C LEU A 510 -3.41 -21.63 -22.82
N PRO A 511 -3.92 -21.13 -23.95
CA PRO A 511 -5.32 -21.29 -24.32
C PRO A 511 -5.55 -22.75 -24.70
N LEU A 512 -6.46 -23.41 -24.00
CA LEU A 512 -6.90 -24.76 -24.33
C LEU A 512 -8.00 -24.75 -25.40
N SER A 513 -8.85 -23.71 -25.39
CA SER A 513 -9.88 -23.45 -26.40
C SER A 513 -10.18 -21.95 -26.49
N GLU A 514 -11.22 -21.55 -27.23
CA GLU A 514 -11.68 -20.14 -27.24
C GLU A 514 -12.22 -19.67 -25.88
N ALA A 515 -12.71 -20.60 -25.07
CA ALA A 515 -13.34 -20.31 -23.80
C ALA A 515 -12.48 -20.70 -22.59
N PHE A 516 -11.38 -21.44 -22.77
CA PHE A 516 -10.57 -21.92 -21.64
C PHE A 516 -9.09 -21.61 -21.82
N SER A 517 -8.46 -21.09 -20.78
CA SER A 517 -7.01 -20.93 -20.66
C SER A 517 -6.52 -21.53 -19.35
N VAL A 518 -5.32 -22.11 -19.40
CA VAL A 518 -4.57 -22.50 -18.21
C VAL A 518 -3.39 -21.55 -18.06
N SER A 519 -3.16 -21.07 -16.85
CA SER A 519 -2.00 -20.28 -16.51
C SER A 519 -1.20 -20.93 -15.38
N LEU A 520 0.12 -20.79 -15.42
CA LEU A 520 1.02 -21.14 -14.34
C LEU A 520 1.93 -19.95 -14.08
N THR A 521 1.78 -19.34 -12.91
CA THR A 521 2.60 -18.20 -12.49
C THR A 521 3.29 -18.55 -11.20
N GLY A 522 4.60 -18.32 -11.14
CA GLY A 522 5.37 -18.64 -9.95
C GLY A 522 6.62 -17.82 -9.77
N ARG A 523 7.06 -17.76 -8.51
CA ARG A 523 8.30 -17.12 -8.08
C ARG A 523 8.97 -17.98 -7.03
N HIS A 524 10.25 -18.26 -7.22
CA HIS A 524 11.10 -18.94 -6.24
C HIS A 524 12.29 -18.08 -5.88
N ARG A 525 12.66 -18.08 -4.61
CA ARG A 525 13.78 -17.31 -4.08
C ARG A 525 14.61 -18.12 -3.12
N ARG A 526 15.91 -17.92 -3.15
CA ARG A 526 16.86 -18.33 -2.11
C ARG A 526 17.51 -17.07 -1.55
N ARG A 527 17.37 -16.85 -0.25
CA ARG A 527 17.78 -15.63 0.44
C ARG A 527 18.76 -15.97 1.55
N ALA A 528 19.67 -15.05 1.83
CA ALA A 528 20.49 -15.06 3.03
C ALA A 528 20.66 -13.62 3.53
N GLN A 529 20.64 -13.45 4.85
CA GLN A 529 20.74 -12.15 5.47
C GLN A 529 21.55 -12.25 6.77
N ALA A 530 22.54 -11.39 6.93
CA ALA A 530 23.47 -11.42 8.06
C ALA A 530 22.86 -10.89 9.36
N GLU A 531 22.22 -9.72 9.32
CA GLU A 531 21.66 -9.06 10.50
C GLU A 531 20.16 -8.80 10.32
N GLY A 532 19.36 -8.95 11.38
CA GLY A 532 17.90 -8.72 11.32
C GLY A 532 17.10 -9.81 10.57
N GLY A 533 17.79 -10.78 9.98
CA GLY A 533 17.20 -11.97 9.34
C GLY A 533 17.21 -13.20 10.26
N PRO A 534 16.80 -14.37 9.72
CA PRO A 534 16.78 -15.63 10.47
C PRO A 534 18.18 -16.19 10.83
N GLY A 535 19.27 -15.53 10.40
CA GLY A 535 20.64 -15.98 10.66
C GLY A 535 21.08 -17.19 9.83
N VAL A 536 20.17 -17.80 9.07
CA VAL A 536 20.42 -18.94 8.16
C VAL A 536 19.80 -18.65 6.80
N PRO A 537 20.40 -19.12 5.69
CA PRO A 537 19.79 -18.96 4.38
C PRO A 537 18.46 -19.73 4.27
N TRP A 538 17.44 -19.10 3.69
CA TRP A 538 16.11 -19.68 3.53
C TRP A 538 15.65 -19.65 2.08
N SER A 539 14.75 -20.56 1.74
CA SER A 539 14.07 -20.59 0.46
C SER A 539 12.60 -20.28 0.66
N GLU A 540 12.03 -19.52 -0.26
CA GLU A 540 10.60 -19.25 -0.29
C GLU A 540 10.11 -19.24 -1.73
N GLY A 541 8.83 -19.51 -1.92
CA GLY A 541 8.23 -19.43 -3.23
C GLY A 541 6.73 -19.51 -3.20
N GLU A 542 6.13 -19.11 -4.30
CA GLU A 542 4.70 -19.15 -4.56
C GLU A 542 4.48 -19.65 -5.98
N GLU A 543 3.46 -20.49 -6.15
CA GLU A 543 3.03 -21.09 -7.39
C GLU A 543 1.51 -21.00 -7.46
N VAL A 544 0.99 -20.50 -8.58
CA VAL A 544 -0.45 -20.41 -8.83
C VAL A 544 -0.75 -21.07 -10.16
N LEU A 545 -1.51 -22.16 -10.11
CA LEU A 545 -2.11 -22.80 -11.27
C LEU A 545 -3.52 -22.24 -11.46
N GLY A 546 -3.70 -21.46 -12.52
CA GLY A 546 -4.98 -20.87 -12.92
C GLY A 546 -5.67 -21.67 -14.02
N LEU A 547 -6.97 -21.83 -13.90
CA LEU A 547 -7.87 -22.20 -14.98
C LEU A 547 -8.87 -21.07 -15.16
N GLU A 548 -8.86 -20.44 -16.32
CA GLU A 548 -9.78 -19.36 -16.67
C GLU A 548 -10.82 -19.88 -17.66
N TRP A 549 -12.08 -19.55 -17.41
CA TRP A 549 -13.22 -19.85 -18.26
C TRP A 549 -13.79 -18.53 -18.81
N ALA A 550 -13.23 -18.13 -19.96
CA ALA A 550 -13.55 -16.92 -20.69
C ALA A 550 -13.57 -15.70 -19.77
N GLU A 551 -14.52 -14.78 -19.96
CA GLU A 551 -14.68 -13.61 -19.08
C GLU A 551 -15.48 -13.91 -17.81
N HIS A 552 -15.97 -15.15 -17.65
CA HIS A 552 -16.99 -15.50 -16.66
C HIS A 552 -16.42 -16.02 -15.36
N SER A 553 -15.47 -16.95 -15.38
CA SER A 553 -15.01 -17.59 -14.14
C SER A 553 -13.53 -17.88 -14.17
N SER A 554 -12.91 -17.95 -13.00
CA SER A 554 -11.55 -18.48 -12.85
C SER A 554 -11.45 -19.32 -11.57
N ILE A 555 -10.56 -20.30 -11.60
CA ILE A 555 -10.16 -21.10 -10.45
C ILE A 555 -8.64 -21.04 -10.38
N GLY A 556 -8.09 -20.66 -9.23
CA GLY A 556 -6.67 -20.67 -8.92
C GLY A 556 -6.38 -21.66 -7.80
N LEU A 557 -5.36 -22.50 -7.98
CA LEU A 557 -4.79 -23.34 -6.93
C LEU A 557 -3.41 -22.78 -6.58
N GLY A 558 -3.28 -22.29 -5.35
CA GLY A 558 -2.04 -21.71 -4.83
C GLY A 558 -1.27 -22.69 -3.95
N ALA A 559 0.04 -22.78 -4.16
CA ALA A 559 0.98 -23.48 -3.29
C ALA A 559 2.16 -22.56 -2.98
N GLU A 560 2.42 -22.32 -1.70
CA GLU A 560 3.53 -21.49 -1.24
C GLU A 560 4.37 -22.26 -0.22
N TYR A 561 5.65 -21.94 -0.14
CA TYR A 561 6.56 -22.51 0.85
C TYR A 561 7.52 -21.47 1.43
N ASP A 562 7.98 -21.73 2.65
CA ASP A 562 8.96 -20.89 3.35
C ASP A 562 9.83 -21.75 4.27
N THR A 563 11.15 -21.69 4.14
CA THR A 563 12.06 -22.44 5.01
C THR A 563 12.66 -21.59 6.12
N ARG A 564 12.13 -20.37 6.39
CA ARG A 564 12.57 -19.57 7.54
C ARG A 564 12.27 -20.31 8.85
N PRO A 565 13.19 -20.31 9.81
CA PRO A 565 12.91 -20.79 11.16
C PRO A 565 11.75 -20.02 11.80
N GLY A 566 10.84 -20.74 12.45
CA GLY A 566 9.74 -20.13 13.19
C GLY A 566 8.55 -19.66 12.33
N VAL A 567 8.52 -20.00 11.03
CA VAL A 567 7.33 -19.85 10.19
C VAL A 567 6.91 -21.21 9.63
N PRO A 568 5.61 -21.40 9.31
CA PRO A 568 5.17 -22.60 8.63
C PRO A 568 5.84 -22.86 7.29
N HIS A 569 6.08 -24.14 6.98
CA HIS A 569 6.81 -24.52 5.76
C HIS A 569 5.98 -24.51 4.48
N ARG A 570 4.66 -24.63 4.58
CA ARG A 570 3.77 -24.82 3.44
C ARG A 570 2.45 -24.10 3.67
N TYR A 571 1.95 -23.51 2.60
CA TYR A 571 0.66 -22.83 2.53
C TYR A 571 -0.04 -23.29 1.26
N PHE A 572 -1.32 -23.61 1.36
CA PHE A 572 -2.14 -24.01 0.22
C PHE A 572 -3.43 -23.21 0.23
N ASN A 573 -3.84 -22.75 -0.94
CA ASN A 573 -5.09 -22.02 -1.08
C ASN A 573 -5.79 -22.33 -2.39
N VAL A 574 -7.07 -22.01 -2.40
CA VAL A 574 -7.94 -22.05 -3.57
C VAL A 574 -8.63 -20.71 -3.68
N GLU A 575 -8.61 -20.13 -4.87
CA GLU A 575 -9.38 -18.94 -5.21
C GLU A 575 -10.34 -19.28 -6.35
N ILE A 576 -11.61 -18.93 -6.21
CA ILE A 576 -12.62 -19.10 -7.25
C ILE A 576 -13.23 -17.72 -7.48
N SER A 577 -13.22 -17.24 -8.72
CA SER A 577 -13.90 -16.01 -9.09
C SER A 577 -14.96 -16.27 -10.16
N HIS A 578 -16.08 -15.56 -10.07
CA HIS A 578 -17.20 -15.66 -11.00
C HIS A 578 -17.79 -14.28 -11.26
N ARG A 579 -18.07 -13.98 -12.52
CA ARG A 579 -18.73 -12.77 -13.02
C ARG A 579 -20.02 -13.18 -13.72
N PRO A 580 -21.12 -13.38 -12.97
CA PRO A 580 -22.40 -13.81 -13.56
C PRO A 580 -22.96 -12.74 -14.50
N THR A 581 -22.61 -11.46 -14.28
CA THR A 581 -22.92 -10.34 -15.16
C THR A 581 -21.71 -9.40 -15.22
N PRO A 582 -21.60 -8.48 -16.21
CA PRO A 582 -20.57 -7.44 -16.21
C PRO A 582 -20.63 -6.49 -15.00
N ALA A 583 -21.76 -6.47 -14.29
CA ALA A 583 -22.01 -5.62 -13.13
C ALA A 583 -21.83 -6.35 -11.79
N THR A 584 -21.51 -7.65 -11.81
CA THR A 584 -21.40 -8.47 -10.60
C THR A 584 -20.13 -9.30 -10.65
N ARG A 585 -19.35 -9.27 -9.57
CA ARG A 585 -18.23 -10.18 -9.34
C ARG A 585 -18.38 -10.82 -7.97
N VAL A 586 -18.19 -12.13 -7.91
CA VAL A 586 -18.11 -12.92 -6.68
C VAL A 586 -16.75 -13.60 -6.68
N ALA A 587 -16.01 -13.53 -5.60
CA ALA A 587 -14.75 -14.24 -5.43
C ALA A 587 -14.70 -14.92 -4.05
N LEU A 588 -14.30 -16.18 -4.02
CA LEU A 588 -14.12 -16.97 -2.81
C LEU A 588 -12.65 -17.37 -2.72
N PHE A 589 -12.00 -16.98 -1.65
CA PHE A 589 -10.69 -17.47 -1.25
C PHE A 589 -10.86 -18.41 -0.04
N ALA A 590 -10.18 -19.55 -0.06
CA ALA A 590 -10.11 -20.45 1.09
C ALA A 590 -8.71 -21.04 1.22
N GLY A 591 -8.21 -21.12 2.45
CA GLY A 591 -6.92 -21.73 2.77
C GLY A 591 -5.93 -20.71 3.32
N GLN A 592 -4.66 -20.89 2.97
CA GLN A 592 -3.52 -20.29 3.63
C GLN A 592 -2.71 -19.42 2.67
N ARG A 593 -2.20 -18.28 3.16
CA ARG A 593 -1.23 -17.42 2.45
C ARG A 593 -0.08 -17.09 3.38
N ARG A 594 1.13 -17.08 2.83
CA ARG A 594 2.31 -16.64 3.56
C ARG A 594 2.27 -15.13 3.75
N GLY A 595 2.76 -14.68 4.90
CA GLY A 595 3.01 -13.27 5.14
C GLY A 595 4.14 -12.79 4.24
N ALA A 596 3.90 -11.71 3.51
CA ALA A 596 4.86 -11.17 2.56
C ALA A 596 4.77 -9.65 2.53
N LEU A 597 5.90 -9.00 2.27
CA LEU A 597 5.90 -7.61 1.90
C LEU A 597 5.44 -7.51 0.45
N ARG A 598 4.37 -6.76 0.20
CA ARG A 598 3.84 -6.52 -1.14
C ARG A 598 4.11 -5.10 -1.55
N CYS A 599 4.80 -4.95 -2.68
CA CYS A 599 5.13 -3.66 -3.24
C CYS A 599 4.32 -3.45 -4.51
N VAL A 600 3.65 -2.31 -4.63
CA VAL A 600 2.95 -1.90 -5.86
C VAL A 600 3.34 -0.47 -6.13
N GLY A 601 3.89 -0.19 -7.33
CA GLY A 601 4.33 1.15 -7.71
C GLY A 601 5.16 1.87 -6.63
N GLY A 602 6.15 1.20 -6.06
CA GLY A 602 7.12 1.76 -5.09
C GLY A 602 6.61 1.97 -3.65
N ILE A 603 5.38 1.57 -3.31
CA ILE A 603 4.96 1.47 -1.91
C ILE A 603 4.92 0.00 -1.54
N CYS A 604 5.54 -0.34 -0.43
CA CYS A 604 5.47 -1.65 0.17
C CYS A 604 4.57 -1.65 1.41
N ARG A 605 3.77 -2.69 1.58
CA ARG A 605 2.99 -2.97 2.80
C ARG A 605 3.26 -4.40 3.23
N LEU A 606 3.53 -4.59 4.52
CA LEU A 606 3.65 -5.91 5.09
C LEU A 606 2.26 -6.50 5.27
N TYR A 607 1.98 -7.59 4.57
CA TYR A 607 0.78 -8.38 4.80
C TYR A 607 1.09 -9.48 5.81
N PRO A 608 0.33 -9.60 6.90
CA PRO A 608 0.48 -10.74 7.77
C PRO A 608 0.11 -12.03 7.01
N PRO A 609 0.65 -13.17 7.43
CA PRO A 609 0.14 -14.46 6.98
C PRO A 609 -1.36 -14.60 7.30
N PHE A 610 -2.05 -15.43 6.54
CA PHE A 610 -3.51 -15.57 6.64
C PHE A 610 -3.89 -17.05 6.51
N GLU A 611 -4.79 -17.53 7.36
CA GLU A 611 -5.51 -18.79 7.18
C GLU A 611 -6.99 -18.53 7.39
N GLY A 612 -7.82 -18.78 6.38
CA GLY A 612 -9.20 -18.35 6.47
C GLY A 612 -10.04 -18.67 5.26
N VAL A 613 -11.27 -18.18 5.30
CA VAL A 613 -12.18 -18.14 4.16
C VAL A 613 -12.63 -16.70 3.97
N ARG A 614 -12.54 -16.19 2.73
CA ARG A 614 -12.96 -14.84 2.35
C ARG A 614 -13.85 -14.89 1.12
N LEU A 615 -15.01 -14.26 1.20
CA LEU A 615 -15.96 -14.06 0.12
C LEU A 615 -16.05 -12.57 -0.19
N ASP A 616 -15.63 -12.17 -1.39
CA ASP A 616 -15.77 -10.83 -1.92
C ASP A 616 -16.92 -10.79 -2.95
N VAL A 617 -17.78 -9.79 -2.83
CA VAL A 617 -18.89 -9.52 -3.74
C VAL A 617 -18.83 -8.06 -4.15
N ALA A 618 -18.69 -7.79 -5.44
CA ALA A 618 -18.75 -6.45 -6.01
C ALA A 618 -19.97 -6.33 -6.93
N LEU A 619 -20.78 -5.29 -6.70
CA LEU A 619 -21.99 -4.96 -7.44
C LEU A 619 -21.89 -3.55 -8.00
N ARG A 620 -22.45 -3.33 -9.18
CA ARG A 620 -22.63 -2.02 -9.81
C ARG A 620 -24.05 -1.90 -10.34
N PHE A 621 -24.70 -0.76 -10.12
CA PHE A 621 -26.07 -0.49 -10.52
C PHE A 621 -26.18 0.70 -11.45
#